data_AF-A0A836YX05-F1
#
_entry.id   AF-A0A836YX05-F1
#
_cell.length_a   1.000
_cell.length_b   1.000
_cell.length_c   1.000
_cell.angle_alpha   90.00
_cell.angle_beta   90.00
_cell.angle_gamma   90.00
#
_symmetry.space_group_name_H-M   'P 1'
#
loop_
_entity.id
_entity.type
_entity.pdbx_description
1 polymer ?
#
loop_
_entity_poly.entity_id
_entity_poly.type
_entity_poly.pdbx_seq_one_letter_code
_entity_poly.pdbx_strand_id
1 'polypeptide(L)' 'MHEKMKCYAVSYSFGGKKWATEVYANSFEEAQEKVKAMSQATVDGEIHLSVYIPENPLSKIARLMRRLLQKGG' A
#
# COMPACT_ATOMS: atom_id res chain seq x y z
N MET A 1 15.28 -4.52 -6.08
CA MET A 1 13.89 -5.01 -6.15
C MET A 1 13.12 -4.33 -5.05
N HIS A 2 11.98 -3.69 -5.32
CA HIS A 2 11.05 -3.38 -4.22
C HIS A 2 10.47 -4.72 -3.78
N GLU A 3 10.74 -5.14 -2.54
CA GLU A 3 9.97 -6.23 -1.95
C GLU A 3 8.50 -5.85 -2.04
N LYS A 4 7.70 -6.77 -2.60
CA LYS A 4 6.28 -6.54 -2.77
C LYS A 4 5.65 -6.55 -1.38
N MET A 5 5.06 -5.42 -0.96
CA MET A 5 4.35 -5.33 0.32
C MET A 5 3.35 -6.48 0.44
N LYS A 6 3.34 -7.13 1.59
CA LYS A 6 2.40 -8.19 1.94
C LYS A 6 1.13 -7.57 2.50
N CYS A 7 -0.01 -8.16 2.16
CA CYS A 7 -1.29 -7.81 2.77
C CYS A 7 -1.49 -8.66 4.03
N TYR A 8 -1.74 -8.01 5.16
CA TYR A 8 -2.02 -8.64 6.45
C TYR A 8 -3.46 -8.38 6.86
N ALA A 9 -4.16 -9.43 7.27
CA ALA A 9 -5.51 -9.32 7.82
C ALA A 9 -5.47 -8.86 9.29
N VAL A 10 -6.28 -7.87 9.63
CA VAL A 10 -6.41 -7.30 10.97
C VAL A 10 -7.83 -7.52 11.46
N SER A 11 -8.00 -8.15 12.62
CA SER A 11 -9.30 -8.35 13.25
C SER A 11 -9.44 -7.48 14.50
N TYR A 12 -10.60 -6.88 14.70
CA TYR A 12 -10.89 -6.05 15.88
C TYR A 12 -12.37 -6.16 16.28
N SER A 13 -12.68 -5.74 17.51
CA SER A 13 -14.06 -5.74 18.02
C SER A 13 -14.57 -4.32 18.16
N PHE A 14 -15.78 -4.05 17.67
CA PHE A 14 -16.43 -2.74 17.76
C PHE A 14 -17.95 -2.93 17.86
N GLY A 15 -18.58 -2.31 18.86
CA GLY A 15 -20.03 -2.41 19.10
C GLY A 15 -20.51 -3.84 19.37
N GLY A 16 -19.72 -4.65 20.08
CA GLY A 16 -20.04 -6.06 20.38
C GLY A 16 -19.96 -7.01 19.17
N LYS A 17 -19.50 -6.52 18.01
CA LYS A 17 -19.32 -7.30 16.78
C LYS A 17 -17.84 -7.38 16.39
N LYS A 18 -17.48 -8.43 15.65
CA LYS A 18 -16.14 -8.61 15.10
C LYS A 18 -16.09 -8.01 13.70
N TRP A 19 -15.04 -7.22 13.46
CA TRP A 19 -14.74 -6.58 12.18
C TRP A 19 -13.35 -7.00 11.71
N ALA A 20 -13.10 -6.80 10.42
CA ALA A 20 -11.80 -7.02 9.82
C ALA A 20 -11.45 -5.90 8.84
N THR A 21 -10.17 -5.60 8.74
CA THR A 21 -9.58 -4.70 7.74
C THR A 21 -8.24 -5.28 7.28
N GLU A 22 -7.63 -4.68 6.28
CA GLU A 22 -6.34 -5.09 5.75
C GLU A 22 -5.30 -3.97 5.85
N VAL A 23 -4.03 -4.36 6.04
CA VAL A 23 -2.89 -3.44 5.99
C VAL A 23 -1.79 -4.01 5.10
N TYR A 24 -1.22 -3.15 4.26
CA TYR A 24 -0.06 -3.49 3.44
C TYR A 24 1.23 -3.09 4.18
N ALA A 25 2.16 -4.01 4.34
CA ALA A 25 3.43 -3.80 5.03
C ALA A 25 4.55 -4.68 4.45
N ASN A 26 5.81 -4.30 4.63
CA ASN A 26 6.96 -5.08 4.18
C ASN A 26 7.31 -6.21 5.16
N SER A 27 6.95 -6.05 6.44
CA SER A 27 7.15 -7.05 7.48
C SER A 27 5.92 -7.16 8.39
N PHE A 28 5.88 -8.24 9.18
CA PHE A 28 4.84 -8.42 10.20
C PHE A 28 4.95 -7.37 11.32
N GLU A 29 6.17 -7.00 11.69
CA GLU A 29 6.44 -5.94 12.67
C GLU A 29 5.88 -4.59 12.21
N GLU A 30 6.16 -4.19 10.95
CA GLU A 30 5.61 -2.97 10.36
C GLU A 30 4.06 -3.02 10.30
N ALA A 31 3.48 -4.19 10.02
CA ALA A 31 2.02 -4.37 10.08
C ALA A 31 1.47 -4.11 11.48
N GLN A 32 2.13 -4.62 12.52
CA GLN A 32 1.74 -4.38 13.91
C GLN A 32 1.88 -2.90 14.30
N GLU A 33 2.94 -2.23 13.89
CA GLU A 33 3.14 -0.79 14.14
C GLU A 33 2.06 0.06 13.45
N LYS A 34 1.73 -0.26 12.19
CA LYS A 34 0.61 0.38 11.47
C LYS A 34 -0.72 0.20 12.19
N VAL A 35 -1.01 -1.00 12.71
CA VAL A 35 -2.22 -1.25 13.49
C VAL A 35 -2.25 -0.44 14.79
N LYS A 36 -1.12 -0.31 15.48
CA LYS A 36 -1.02 0.57 16.66
C LYS A 36 -1.29 2.03 16.29
N ALA A 37 -0.70 2.52 15.21
CA ALA A 37 -0.91 3.89 14.72
C ALA A 37 -2.38 4.15 14.33
N MET A 38 -3.10 3.17 13.80
CA MET A 38 -4.53 3.30 13.47
C MET A 38 -5.41 3.67 14.67
N SER A 39 -5.02 3.29 15.90
CA SER A 39 -5.75 3.70 17.11
C SER A 39 -5.75 5.21 17.35
N GLN A 40 -4.80 5.93 16.75
CA GLN A 40 -4.63 7.38 16.85
C GLN A 40 -5.01 8.10 15.55
N ALA A 41 -5.58 7.39 14.57
CA ALA A 41 -5.90 7.95 13.26
C ALA A 41 -7.09 8.92 13.32
N THR A 42 -7.08 9.90 12.43
CA THR A 42 -8.20 10.81 12.19
C THR A 42 -9.06 10.33 11.04
N VAL A 43 -10.37 10.65 11.07
CA VAL A 43 -11.26 10.42 9.94
C VAL A 43 -11.22 11.69 9.07
N ASP A 44 -10.50 11.61 7.94
CA ASP A 44 -10.26 12.78 7.07
C ASP A 44 -11.47 13.12 6.16
N GLY A 45 -12.47 12.25 6.11
CA GLY A 45 -13.69 12.45 5.32
C GLY A 45 -14.26 11.14 4.78
N GLU A 46 -15.30 11.25 3.96
CA GLU A 46 -15.94 10.11 3.31
C GLU A 46 -15.25 9.79 1.96
N ILE A 47 -14.89 8.53 1.76
CA ILE A 47 -14.40 8.05 0.47
C ILE A 47 -15.61 7.89 -0.46
N HIS A 48 -15.74 8.78 -1.43
CA HIS A 48 -16.84 8.76 -2.41
C HIS A 48 -16.58 7.83 -3.60
N LEU A 49 -15.31 7.55 -3.92
CA LEU A 49 -14.90 6.72 -5.04
C LEU A 49 -13.51 6.13 -4.81
N SER A 50 -13.35 4.82 -5.08
CA SER A 50 -12.05 4.15 -5.17
C SER A 50 -11.85 3.68 -6.61
N VAL A 51 -10.86 4.23 -7.32
CA VAL A 51 -10.54 3.85 -8.70
C VAL A 51 -9.19 3.16 -8.75
N TYR A 52 -9.18 1.91 -9.20
CA TYR A 52 -7.95 1.22 -9.54
C TYR A 52 -7.39 1.75 -10.87
N ILE A 53 -6.17 2.29 -10.85
CA ILE A 53 -5.46 2.71 -12.07
C ILE A 53 -4.43 1.62 -12.44
N PRO A 54 -4.65 0.84 -13.51
CA PRO A 54 -3.66 -0.12 -13.98
C PRO A 54 -2.46 0.60 -14.58
N GLU A 55 -1.25 0.34 -14.06
CA GLU A 55 -0.01 0.83 -14.62
C GLU A 55 0.55 -0.13 -15.68
N ASN A 56 1.00 0.39 -16.83
CA ASN A 56 1.65 -0.41 -17.86
C ASN A 56 3.14 -0.68 -17.51
N PRO A 57 3.55 -1.93 -17.22
CA PRO A 57 4.93 -2.27 -16.87
C PRO A 57 5.93 -1.96 -17.98
N LEU A 58 5.51 -1.96 -19.25
CA LEU A 58 6.37 -1.62 -20.40
C LEU A 58 6.82 -0.15 -20.35
N SER A 59 6.03 0.74 -19.74
CA SER A 59 6.38 2.16 -19.59
C SER A 59 7.60 2.37 -18.69
N LYS A 60 7.79 1.52 -17.67
CA LYS A 60 8.97 1.59 -16.77
C LYS A 60 10.24 1.13 -17.49
N ILE A 61 10.16 0.06 -18.27
CA ILE A 61 11.29 -0.45 -19.08
C ILE A 61 11.70 0.58 -20.14
N ALA A 62 10.74 1.16 -20.86
CA ALA A 62 11.00 2.19 -21.86
C ALA A 62 11.69 3.43 -21.25
N ARG A 63 11.23 3.89 -20.07
CA ARG A 63 11.87 5.00 -19.35
C ARG A 63 13.28 4.67 -18.89
N LEU A 64 13.56 3.43 -18.51
CA LEU A 64 14.89 2.98 -18.11
C LEU A 64 15.86 2.97 -19.30
N MET A 65 15.45 2.39 -20.43
CA MET A 65 16.24 2.36 -21.66
C MET A 65 16.61 3.76 -22.13
N ARG A 66 15.65 4.70 -22.08
CA ARG A 66 15.89 6.11 -22.44
C ARG A 66 16.96 6.76 -21.56
N ARG A 67 16.96 6.48 -20.25
CA ARG A 67 17.96 7.03 -19.32
C ARG A 67 19.36 6.47 -19.55
N LEU A 68 19.47 5.19 -19.93
CA LEU A 68 20.76 4.57 -20.24
C LEU A 68 21.34 5.11 -21.54
N LEU A 69 20.51 5.26 -22.57
CA LEU A 69 20.91 5.86 -23.85
C LEU A 69 21.36 7.33 -23.71
N GLN A 70 20.75 8.09 -22.80
CA GLN A 70 21.13 9.49 -22.54
C GLN A 70 22.40 9.64 -21.67
N LYS A 71 22.85 8.59 -20.98
CA LYS A 71 24.08 8.62 -20.16
C LYS A 71 25.31 8.05 -20.86
N GLY A 72 25.13 7.37 -21.99
CA GLY A 72 26.20 6.71 -22.76
C GLY A 72 26.62 7.44 -24.03
N GLY A 73 26.18 8.69 -24.23
CA GLY A 73 26.55 9.56 -25.35
C GLY A 73 27.30 10.80 -24.87
#